data_AF-A0A1I4MPM3-F1
#
_entry.id   AF-A0A1I4MPM3-F1
#
_cell.length_a   1.000
_cell.length_b   1.000
_cell.length_c   1.000
_cell.angle_alpha   90.00
_cell.angle_beta   90.00
_cell.angle_gamma   90.00
#
_symmetry.space_group_name_H-M   'P 1'
#
loop_
_entity.id
_entity.type
_entity.pdbx_description
1 polymer ?
#
loop_
_entity_poly.entity_id
_entity_poly.type
_entity_poly.pdbx_seq_one_letter_code
_entity_poly.pdbx_strand_id
1 'polypeptide(L)'
;MRNSINQDIKEKFVSSINNGLYETQSRYSGYEIINNAKHFVKMDDIANSVINSLKSNVSFEIFIIKRGSYKLPLFYDKNNDVLYSLMSSRRFQELLDRKDFSQVHYLDALITLNDKLLIDKKQLALFDSSSESNLHIINNIKEDIIQTIGLEPGKYMTIAFDMDGFKLLGVEAILTSEYLEVAYREDWSELIEIDYNDLSYLELEDENDSDDLEITIKPNVSRNDDITEEEITPKVMKKSNRSQT
;
A
#
# COMPACT_ATOMS: atom_id res chain seq x y z
N MET A 1 24.10 1.17 -9.84
CA MET A 1 23.02 0.36 -9.23
C MET A 1 22.07 -0.08 -10.34
N ARG A 2 22.32 -1.25 -10.96
CA ARG A 2 21.46 -1.86 -11.99
C ARG A 2 21.64 -3.37 -11.91
N ASN A 3 20.90 -4.01 -11.01
CA ASN A 3 20.55 -5.41 -11.15
C ASN A 3 19.03 -5.40 -11.28
N SER A 4 18.54 -5.40 -12.53
CA SER A 4 17.14 -5.74 -12.82
C SER A 4 16.84 -7.04 -12.08
N ILE A 5 15.68 -7.12 -11.43
CA ILE A 5 15.26 -8.38 -10.80
C ILE A 5 15.26 -9.47 -11.88
N ASN A 6 15.59 -10.71 -11.51
CA ASN A 6 15.64 -11.82 -12.46
C ASN A 6 14.26 -12.03 -13.08
N GLN A 7 14.19 -12.17 -14.41
CA GLN A 7 12.95 -12.33 -15.15
C GLN A 7 12.07 -13.48 -14.64
N ASP A 8 12.66 -14.66 -14.36
CA ASP A 8 11.93 -15.82 -13.82
C ASP A 8 11.29 -15.53 -12.45
N ILE A 9 11.93 -14.68 -11.64
CA ILE A 9 11.38 -14.26 -10.35
C ILE A 9 10.16 -13.35 -10.55
N LYS A 10 10.25 -12.38 -11.48
CA LYS A 10 9.14 -11.48 -11.81
C LYS A 10 7.93 -12.28 -12.30
N GLU A 11 8.16 -13.18 -13.25
CA GLU A 11 7.11 -14.05 -13.82
C GLU A 11 6.46 -14.91 -12.73
N LYS A 12 7.23 -15.47 -11.80
CA LYS A 12 6.70 -16.22 -10.65
C LYS A 12 5.84 -15.37 -9.74
N PHE A 13 6.26 -14.15 -9.38
CA PHE A 13 5.43 -13.28 -8.55
C PHE A 13 4.13 -12.89 -9.27
N VAL A 14 4.22 -12.42 -10.52
CA VAL A 14 3.04 -11.96 -11.28
C VAL A 14 2.05 -13.08 -11.52
N SER A 15 2.51 -14.23 -12.03
CA SER A 15 1.65 -15.40 -12.26
C SER A 15 1.01 -15.91 -10.98
N SER A 16 1.73 -15.92 -9.85
CA SER A 16 1.18 -16.38 -8.57
C SER A 16 0.18 -15.40 -7.97
N ILE A 17 0.39 -14.09 -8.11
CA ILE A 17 -0.60 -13.08 -7.69
C ILE A 17 -1.88 -13.26 -8.52
N ASN A 18 -1.76 -13.42 -9.84
CA ASN A 18 -2.90 -13.64 -10.72
C ASN A 18 -3.64 -14.95 -10.39
N ASN A 19 -2.90 -16.04 -10.18
CA ASN A 19 -3.46 -17.33 -9.78
C ASN A 19 -4.17 -17.26 -8.43
N GLY A 20 -3.62 -16.53 -7.45
CA GLY A 20 -4.28 -16.32 -6.16
C GLY A 20 -5.63 -15.60 -6.30
N LEU A 21 -5.71 -14.60 -7.17
CA LEU A 21 -6.98 -13.92 -7.48
C LEU A 21 -7.99 -14.84 -8.17
N TYR A 22 -7.54 -15.64 -9.13
CA TYR A 22 -8.38 -16.64 -9.81
C TYR A 22 -8.89 -17.71 -8.84
N GLU A 23 -8.03 -18.22 -7.95
CA GLU A 23 -8.40 -19.14 -6.88
C GLU A 23 -9.47 -18.52 -5.99
N THR A 24 -9.33 -17.24 -5.61
CA THR A 24 -10.38 -16.57 -4.85
C THR A 24 -11.67 -16.48 -5.65
N GLN A 25 -11.62 -16.06 -6.91
CA GLN A 25 -12.79 -15.93 -7.79
C GLN A 25 -13.57 -17.24 -7.87
N SER A 26 -12.88 -18.37 -8.04
CA SER A 26 -13.49 -19.69 -8.13
C SER A 26 -14.29 -20.11 -6.89
N ARG A 27 -14.02 -19.49 -5.73
CA ARG A 27 -14.71 -19.77 -4.46
C ARG A 27 -15.90 -18.87 -4.18
N TYR A 28 -16.04 -17.76 -4.91
CA TYR A 28 -17.17 -16.84 -4.75
C TYR A 28 -18.14 -17.01 -5.91
N SER A 29 -19.42 -17.20 -5.57
CA SER A 29 -20.49 -17.37 -6.53
C SER A 29 -20.95 -16.05 -7.16
N GLY A 30 -20.58 -14.91 -6.56
CA GLY A 30 -21.01 -13.58 -6.98
C GLY A 30 -22.36 -13.16 -6.40
N TYR A 31 -23.09 -14.08 -5.75
CA TYR A 31 -24.41 -13.84 -5.15
C TYR A 31 -24.36 -13.49 -3.66
N GLU A 32 -23.18 -13.34 -3.08
CA GLU A 32 -23.04 -13.06 -1.65
C GLU A 32 -23.46 -11.62 -1.33
N ILE A 33 -24.55 -11.46 -0.56
CA ILE A 33 -25.04 -10.16 -0.09
C ILE A 33 -24.06 -9.50 0.91
N ILE A 34 -23.41 -10.31 1.75
CA ILE A 34 -22.43 -9.85 2.74
C ILE A 34 -21.10 -10.55 2.48
N ASN A 35 -20.05 -9.78 2.21
CA ASN A 35 -18.76 -10.30 1.78
C ASN A 35 -17.56 -9.58 2.44
N ASN A 36 -17.71 -9.12 3.69
CA ASN A 36 -16.71 -8.34 4.42
C ASN A 36 -15.31 -9.00 4.50
N ALA A 37 -15.25 -10.34 4.51
CA ALA A 37 -14.00 -11.08 4.57
C ALA A 37 -13.31 -11.23 3.20
N LYS A 38 -14.01 -10.95 2.08
CA LYS A 38 -13.55 -11.22 0.71
C LYS A 38 -12.19 -10.60 0.42
N HIS A 39 -11.94 -9.38 0.89
CA HIS A 39 -10.64 -8.73 0.73
C HIS A 39 -9.52 -9.50 1.44
N PHE A 40 -9.74 -9.96 2.67
CA PHE A 40 -8.74 -10.73 3.41
C PHE A 40 -8.50 -12.10 2.76
N VAL A 41 -9.56 -12.74 2.26
CA VAL A 41 -9.46 -14.01 1.54
C VAL A 41 -8.64 -13.86 0.26
N LYS A 42 -8.82 -12.77 -0.51
CA LYS A 42 -7.95 -12.46 -1.67
C LYS A 42 -6.48 -12.37 -1.27
N MET A 43 -6.19 -11.64 -0.19
CA MET A 43 -4.82 -11.48 0.29
C MET A 43 -4.21 -12.81 0.75
N ASP A 44 -5.00 -13.66 1.41
CA ASP A 44 -4.56 -14.99 1.83
C ASP A 44 -4.26 -15.89 0.61
N ASP A 45 -5.11 -15.90 -0.42
CA ASP A 45 -4.88 -16.72 -1.62
C ASP A 45 -3.69 -16.22 -2.43
N ILE A 46 -3.55 -14.90 -2.61
CA ILE A 46 -2.38 -14.30 -3.25
C ILE A 46 -1.11 -14.72 -2.50
N ALA A 47 -1.08 -14.55 -1.18
CA ALA A 47 0.07 -14.93 -0.36
C ALA A 47 0.37 -16.42 -0.47
N ASN A 48 -0.64 -17.28 -0.34
CA ASN A 48 -0.47 -18.74 -0.42
C ASN A 48 -0.02 -19.20 -1.81
N SER A 49 -0.52 -18.60 -2.88
CA SER A 49 -0.10 -18.90 -4.24
C SER A 49 1.36 -18.55 -4.46
N VAL A 50 1.81 -17.36 -4.02
CA VAL A 50 3.22 -16.96 -4.07
C VAL A 50 4.09 -17.89 -3.23
N ILE A 51 3.66 -18.25 -2.01
CA ILE A 51 4.37 -19.23 -1.17
C ILE A 51 4.50 -20.58 -1.89
N ASN A 52 3.41 -21.07 -2.50
CA ASN A 52 3.40 -22.35 -3.19
C ASN A 52 4.31 -22.37 -4.42
N SER A 53 4.41 -21.25 -5.12
CA SER A 53 5.29 -21.07 -6.28
C SER A 53 6.77 -21.00 -5.87
N LEU A 54 7.08 -20.31 -4.76
CA LEU A 54 8.46 -20.06 -4.34
C LEU A 54 9.04 -21.14 -3.40
N LYS A 55 8.22 -21.91 -2.67
CA LYS A 55 8.70 -22.90 -1.68
C LYS A 55 9.60 -24.00 -2.26
N SER A 56 9.46 -24.30 -3.55
CA SER A 56 10.30 -25.28 -4.27
C SER A 56 11.58 -24.66 -4.83
N ASN A 57 11.69 -23.34 -4.83
CA ASN A 57 12.85 -22.62 -5.35
C ASN A 57 13.93 -22.53 -4.26
N VAL A 58 15.05 -23.22 -4.48
CA VAL A 58 16.19 -23.27 -3.53
C VAL A 58 16.80 -21.90 -3.22
N SER A 59 16.60 -20.91 -4.10
CA SER A 59 17.08 -19.54 -3.91
C SER A 59 16.22 -18.72 -2.97
N PHE A 60 15.00 -19.19 -2.65
CA PHE A 60 14.10 -18.50 -1.75
C PHE A 60 14.02 -19.15 -0.36
N GLU A 61 13.93 -18.31 0.65
CA GLU A 61 13.48 -18.68 1.99
C GLU A 61 12.23 -17.88 2.35
N ILE A 62 11.26 -18.54 2.97
CA ILE A 62 9.95 -17.96 3.25
C ILE A 62 9.79 -17.89 4.77
N PHE A 63 9.51 -16.69 5.25
CA PHE A 63 9.27 -16.43 6.67
C PHE A 63 7.86 -15.91 6.86
N ILE A 64 7.20 -16.34 7.95
CA ILE A 64 5.86 -15.86 8.30
C ILE A 64 5.95 -15.21 9.67
N ILE A 65 5.76 -13.90 9.71
CA ILE A 65 5.81 -13.12 10.95
C ILE A 65 4.41 -12.75 11.37
N LYS A 66 4.11 -12.89 12.66
CA LYS A 66 2.82 -12.50 13.22
C LYS A 66 2.84 -11.02 13.63
N ARG A 67 1.90 -10.24 13.11
CA ARG A 67 1.68 -8.83 13.48
C ARG A 67 0.21 -8.64 13.87
N GLY A 68 -0.06 -8.72 15.18
CA GLY A 68 -1.42 -8.81 15.69
C GLY A 68 -2.11 -10.08 15.20
N SER A 69 -3.28 -9.93 14.56
CA SER A 69 -3.99 -11.03 13.91
C SER A 69 -3.51 -11.32 12.48
N TYR A 70 -2.69 -10.44 11.90
CA TYR A 70 -2.18 -10.59 10.54
C TYR A 70 -0.92 -11.47 10.50
N LYS A 71 -0.82 -12.31 9.47
CA LYS A 71 0.38 -13.09 9.15
C LYS A 71 1.04 -12.44 7.95
N LEU A 72 2.24 -11.89 8.15
CA LEU A 72 3.02 -11.26 7.10
C LEU A 72 3.98 -12.28 6.49
N PRO A 73 3.77 -12.73 5.25
CA PRO A 73 4.76 -13.50 4.53
C PRO A 73 5.90 -12.59 4.04
N LEU A 74 7.12 -13.04 4.24
CA LEU A 74 8.33 -12.43 3.70
C LEU A 74 9.05 -13.46 2.84
N PHE A 75 9.55 -13.01 1.70
CA PHE A 75 10.22 -13.85 0.71
C PHE A 75 11.64 -13.34 0.54
N TYR A 76 12.62 -14.11 1.01
CA TYR A 76 14.02 -13.74 0.95
C TYR A 76 14.71 -14.46 -0.21
N ASP A 77 15.19 -13.70 -1.20
CA ASP A 77 16.00 -14.19 -2.31
C ASP A 77 17.48 -14.15 -1.92
N LYS A 78 18.04 -15.33 -1.66
CA LYS A 78 19.44 -15.52 -1.24
C LYS A 78 20.46 -15.13 -2.30
N ASN A 79 20.10 -15.23 -3.58
CA ASN A 79 21.06 -14.96 -4.65
C ASN A 79 21.31 -13.47 -4.81
N ASN A 80 20.26 -12.67 -4.64
CA ASN A 80 20.29 -11.23 -4.84
C ASN A 80 20.29 -10.44 -3.53
N ASP A 81 20.22 -11.14 -2.39
CA ASP A 81 20.19 -10.58 -1.04
C ASP A 81 19.03 -9.57 -0.87
N VAL A 82 17.82 -10.02 -1.22
CA VAL A 82 16.61 -9.18 -1.28
C VAL A 82 15.48 -9.79 -0.47
N LEU A 83 14.94 -9.01 0.46
CA LEU A 83 13.70 -9.34 1.16
C LEU A 83 12.51 -8.69 0.46
N TYR A 84 11.50 -9.49 0.13
CA TYR A 84 10.25 -9.02 -0.46
C TYR A 84 9.07 -9.19 0.51
N SER A 85 8.11 -8.27 0.42
CA SER A 85 6.76 -8.45 0.97
C SER A 85 5.70 -8.07 -0.05
N LEU A 86 4.47 -8.55 0.14
CA LEU A 86 3.33 -8.27 -0.73
C LEU A 86 2.37 -7.25 -0.11
N MET A 87 1.83 -6.35 -0.93
CA MET A 87 0.83 -5.36 -0.50
C MET A 87 0.00 -4.86 -1.69
N SER A 88 -1.25 -4.44 -1.46
CA SER A 88 -1.98 -3.72 -2.50
C SER A 88 -1.39 -2.33 -2.74
N SER A 89 -1.38 -1.89 -4.00
CA SER A 89 -0.91 -0.56 -4.41
C SER A 89 -1.66 0.55 -3.68
N ARG A 90 -2.97 0.39 -3.48
CA ARG A 90 -3.77 1.32 -2.66
C ARG A 90 -3.24 1.44 -1.23
N ARG A 91 -3.00 0.32 -0.54
CA ARG A 91 -2.51 0.35 0.84
C ARG A 91 -1.09 0.89 0.93
N PHE A 92 -0.26 0.57 -0.06
CA PHE A 92 1.09 1.11 -0.14
C PHE A 92 1.06 2.64 -0.30
N GLN A 93 0.25 3.16 -1.22
CA GLN A 93 0.10 4.60 -1.43
C GLN A 93 -0.46 5.32 -0.19
N GLU A 94 -1.45 4.74 0.49
CA GLU A 94 -1.94 5.26 1.79
C GLU A 94 -0.82 5.40 2.83
N LEU A 95 0.15 4.47 2.85
CA LEU A 95 1.28 4.52 3.78
C LEU A 95 2.31 5.57 3.35
N LEU A 96 2.51 5.78 2.04
CA LEU A 96 3.37 6.85 1.52
C LEU A 96 2.82 8.24 1.83
N ASP A 97 1.51 8.43 1.66
CA ASP A 97 0.86 9.74 1.78
C ASP A 97 0.46 10.09 3.22
N ARG A 98 0.66 9.18 4.17
CA ARG A 98 0.25 9.41 5.56
C ARG A 98 1.06 10.56 6.17
N LYS A 99 0.36 11.45 6.85
CA LYS A 99 0.95 12.56 7.61
C LYS A 99 1.16 12.20 9.09
N ASP A 100 0.46 11.18 9.56
CA ASP A 100 0.51 10.71 10.93
C ASP A 100 1.21 9.35 11.00
N PHE A 101 2.22 9.28 11.87
CA PHE A 101 3.02 8.10 12.15
C PHE A 101 2.75 7.58 13.58
N SER A 102 1.66 8.00 14.21
CA SER A 102 1.24 7.57 15.54
C SER A 102 1.04 6.05 15.65
N GLN A 103 0.65 5.40 14.55
CA GLN A 103 0.53 3.94 14.45
C GLN A 103 1.62 3.39 13.55
N VAL A 104 2.59 2.69 14.16
CA VAL A 104 3.68 2.02 13.45
C VAL A 104 3.14 0.84 12.65
N HIS A 105 3.40 0.85 11.35
CA HIS A 105 3.14 -0.25 10.43
C HIS A 105 4.39 -1.12 10.27
N TYR A 106 4.23 -2.40 9.92
CA TYR A 106 5.39 -3.28 9.72
C TYR A 106 6.31 -2.80 8.58
N LEU A 107 5.75 -2.09 7.60
CA LEU A 107 6.51 -1.47 6.50
C LEU A 107 7.57 -0.52 7.05
N ASP A 108 7.24 0.21 8.11
CA ASP A 108 8.10 1.23 8.73
C ASP A 108 9.38 0.62 9.28
N ALA A 109 9.33 -0.63 9.72
CA ALA A 109 10.51 -1.39 10.13
C ALA A 109 11.25 -1.99 8.93
N LEU A 110 10.54 -2.55 7.95
CA LEU A 110 11.17 -3.17 6.77
C LEU A 110 11.98 -2.17 5.96
N ILE A 111 11.50 -0.94 5.79
CA ILE A 111 12.21 0.10 5.02
C ILE A 111 13.51 0.56 5.68
N THR A 112 13.67 0.40 7.01
CA THR A 112 14.93 0.70 7.71
C THR A 112 16.05 -0.30 7.36
N LEU A 113 15.74 -1.39 6.66
CA LEU A 113 16.75 -2.29 6.08
C LEU A 113 17.44 -1.65 4.85
N ASN A 114 16.87 -0.57 4.31
CA ASN A 114 17.42 0.15 3.16
C ASN A 114 18.31 1.35 3.55
N ASP A 115 18.57 1.55 4.85
CA ASP A 115 19.31 2.69 5.42
C ASP A 115 20.69 2.91 4.74
N LYS A 116 21.43 1.82 4.51
CA LYS A 116 22.79 1.85 3.95
C LYS A 116 22.83 2.07 2.43
N LEU A 117 21.69 2.00 1.73
CA LEU A 117 21.64 1.96 0.27
C LEU A 117 21.40 3.33 -0.38
N LEU A 118 20.83 4.29 0.35
CA LEU A 118 20.22 5.50 -0.23
C LEU A 118 20.82 6.80 0.32
N ILE A 119 22.14 6.79 0.52
CA ILE A 119 22.95 7.85 1.16
C ILE A 119 22.84 9.22 0.44
N ASP A 120 22.49 9.25 -0.85
CA ASP A 120 22.49 10.48 -1.67
C ASP A 120 21.14 11.21 -1.79
N LYS A 121 20.05 10.67 -1.24
CA LYS A 121 18.72 11.33 -1.26
C LYS A 121 18.30 11.76 0.15
N LYS A 122 19.12 12.59 0.79
CA LYS A 122 18.65 13.41 1.91
C LYS A 122 17.82 14.56 1.35
N GLN A 123 16.63 14.28 0.83
CA GLN A 123 15.62 15.33 0.83
C GLN A 123 15.35 15.63 2.31
N LEU A 124 15.43 16.91 2.68
CA LEU A 124 15.20 17.39 4.05
C LEU A 124 13.80 16.95 4.51
N ALA A 125 13.71 15.78 5.14
CA ALA A 125 12.51 15.36 5.83
C ALA A 125 12.28 16.35 6.98
N LEU A 126 11.38 17.30 6.75
CA LEU A 126 10.94 18.34 7.68
C LEU A 126 10.04 17.76 8.80
N PHE A 127 10.17 16.47 9.08
CA PHE A 127 9.29 15.72 9.97
C PHE A 127 10.11 14.86 10.94
N ASP A 128 10.70 15.55 11.93
CA ASP A 128 11.09 15.01 13.25
C ASP A 128 9.82 14.62 14.06
N SER A 129 8.87 13.89 13.46
CA SER A 129 7.57 13.61 14.10
C SER A 129 7.41 12.18 14.61
N SER A 130 8.38 11.29 14.40
CA SER A 130 8.37 10.01 15.09
C SER A 130 8.77 10.22 16.54
N SER A 131 7.82 10.08 17.46
CA SER A 131 8.12 10.03 18.90
C SER A 131 9.18 8.95 19.18
N GLU A 132 10.02 9.14 20.21
CA GLU A 132 11.01 8.12 20.62
C GLU A 132 10.36 6.74 20.85
N SER A 133 9.10 6.72 21.31
CA SER A 133 8.30 5.51 21.46
C SER A 133 8.10 4.77 20.14
N ASN A 134 7.85 5.47 19.03
CA ASN A 134 7.65 4.87 17.72
C ASN A 134 8.95 4.28 17.19
N LEU A 135 10.08 4.97 17.38
CA LEU A 135 11.40 4.45 17.01
C LEU A 135 11.73 3.15 17.75
N HIS A 136 11.39 3.07 19.05
CA HIS A 136 11.58 1.84 19.81
C HIS A 136 10.73 0.68 19.25
N ILE A 137 9.46 0.93 18.90
CA ILE A 137 8.59 -0.08 18.29
C ILE A 137 9.12 -0.53 16.92
N ILE A 138 9.55 0.41 16.08
CA ILE A 138 10.14 0.13 14.77
C ILE A 138 11.38 -0.76 14.91
N ASN A 139 12.28 -0.42 15.84
CA ASN A 139 13.49 -1.20 16.10
C ASN A 139 13.17 -2.60 16.63
N ASN A 140 12.20 -2.74 17.54
CA ASN A 140 11.77 -4.06 18.01
C ASN A 140 11.20 -4.92 16.87
N ILE A 141 10.38 -4.33 15.98
CA ILE A 141 9.84 -5.02 14.80
C ILE A 141 10.99 -5.42 13.85
N LYS A 142 11.98 -4.55 13.63
CA LYS A 142 13.18 -4.82 12.81
C LYS A 142 13.97 -5.99 13.40
N GLU A 143 14.26 -5.95 14.69
CA GLU A 143 15.00 -7.00 15.39
C GLU A 143 14.27 -8.34 15.35
N ASP A 144 12.95 -8.37 15.58
CA ASP A 144 12.13 -9.58 15.42
C ASP A 144 12.27 -10.17 14.00
N ILE A 145 12.24 -9.30 12.97
CA ILE A 145 12.37 -9.71 11.56
C ILE A 145 13.76 -10.32 11.34
N ILE A 146 14.82 -9.63 11.76
CA ILE A 146 16.21 -10.09 11.60
C ILE A 146 16.43 -11.40 12.36
N GLN A 147 15.91 -11.53 13.58
CA GLN A 147 16.01 -12.76 14.37
C GLN A 147 15.26 -13.92 13.71
N THR A 148 14.09 -13.66 13.12
CA THR A 148 13.30 -14.68 12.41
C THR A 148 14.00 -15.14 11.13
N ILE A 149 14.61 -14.21 10.40
CA ILE A 149 15.35 -14.50 9.16
C ILE A 149 16.71 -15.15 9.46
N GLY A 150 17.32 -14.82 10.61
CA GLY A 150 18.64 -15.28 11.01
C GLY A 150 19.81 -14.49 10.38
N LEU A 151 19.50 -13.48 9.57
CA LEU A 151 20.46 -12.56 8.97
C LEU A 151 19.79 -11.19 8.70
N GLU A 152 20.59 -10.16 8.51
CA GLU A 152 20.13 -8.85 8.03
C GLU A 152 20.19 -8.83 6.49
N PRO A 153 19.06 -8.74 5.77
CA PRO A 153 19.06 -8.68 4.31
C PRO A 153 19.77 -7.44 3.79
N GLY A 154 20.43 -7.56 2.63
CA GLY A 154 21.13 -6.46 1.98
C GLY A 154 20.22 -5.36 1.45
N LYS A 155 18.98 -5.70 1.06
CA LYS A 155 17.92 -4.72 0.71
C LYS A 155 16.51 -5.29 0.91
N TYR A 156 15.55 -4.40 1.07
CA TYR A 156 14.12 -4.70 1.15
C TYR A 156 13.34 -4.02 0.01
N MET A 157 12.42 -4.76 -0.62
CA MET A 157 11.52 -4.25 -1.64
C MET A 157 10.06 -4.65 -1.36
N THR A 158 9.13 -3.73 -1.62
CA THR A 158 7.70 -4.03 -1.59
C THR A 158 7.25 -4.43 -2.99
N ILE A 159 6.60 -5.58 -3.13
CA ILE A 159 5.84 -5.95 -4.32
C ILE A 159 4.42 -5.41 -4.13
N ALA A 160 4.13 -4.30 -4.81
CA ALA A 160 2.83 -3.65 -4.81
C ALA A 160 2.01 -4.11 -6.01
N PHE A 161 0.75 -4.45 -5.80
CA PHE A 161 -0.14 -4.88 -6.88
C PHE A 161 -1.49 -4.17 -6.83
N ASP A 162 -2.00 -3.83 -8.01
CA ASP A 162 -3.31 -3.21 -8.18
C ASP A 162 -4.31 -4.22 -8.76
N MET A 163 -5.54 -4.16 -8.27
CA MET A 163 -6.58 -5.11 -8.65
C MET A 163 -7.95 -4.46 -8.64
N ASP A 164 -8.77 -4.83 -9.62
CA ASP A 164 -10.19 -4.51 -9.65
C ASP A 164 -11.00 -5.81 -9.70
N GLY A 165 -11.95 -5.96 -8.77
CA GLY A 165 -12.61 -7.25 -8.58
C GLY A 165 -11.58 -8.38 -8.38
N PHE A 166 -11.57 -9.36 -9.28
CA PHE A 166 -10.62 -10.47 -9.30
C PHE A 166 -9.55 -10.34 -10.39
N LYS A 167 -9.48 -9.19 -11.04
CA LYS A 167 -8.55 -8.93 -12.12
C LYS A 167 -7.32 -8.19 -11.61
N LEU A 168 -6.15 -8.71 -11.95
CA LEU A 168 -4.87 -8.05 -11.70
C LEU A 168 -4.68 -6.95 -12.75
N LEU A 169 -4.46 -5.71 -12.31
CA LEU A 169 -4.30 -4.55 -13.19
C LEU A 169 -2.83 -4.11 -13.32
N GLY A 170 -2.05 -4.29 -12.27
CA GLY A 170 -0.64 -3.90 -12.28
C GLY A 170 0.14 -4.55 -11.17
N VAL A 171 1.44 -4.74 -11.39
CA VAL A 171 2.39 -5.23 -10.38
C VAL A 171 3.68 -4.46 -10.50
N GLU A 172 4.19 -3.97 -9.39
CA GLU A 172 5.43 -3.21 -9.34
C GLU A 172 6.30 -3.67 -8.16
N ALA A 173 7.61 -3.73 -8.38
CA ALA A 173 8.59 -3.87 -7.30
C ALA A 173 9.17 -2.51 -6.94
N ILE A 174 9.01 -2.11 -5.68
CA ILE A 174 9.31 -0.76 -5.20
C ILE A 174 10.37 -0.82 -4.11
N LEU A 175 11.43 -0.06 -4.29
CA LEU A 175 12.45 0.21 -3.28
C LEU A 175 12.22 1.62 -2.72
N THR A 176 12.02 1.71 -1.42
CA THR A 176 11.88 2.99 -0.71
C THR A 176 13.08 3.28 0.19
N SER A 177 13.31 4.56 0.47
CA SER A 177 14.17 5.00 1.57
C SER A 177 13.55 4.66 2.93
N GLU A 178 14.35 4.83 3.98
CA GLU A 178 13.88 4.76 5.37
C GLU A 178 12.80 5.81 5.70
N TYR A 179 12.64 6.83 4.84
CA TYR A 179 11.63 7.89 4.97
C TYR A 179 10.40 7.65 4.08
N LEU A 180 10.20 6.43 3.57
CA LEU A 180 9.14 6.08 2.60
C LEU A 180 9.22 6.86 1.28
N GLU A 181 10.37 7.40 0.89
CA GLU A 181 10.52 8.01 -0.42
C GLU A 181 10.85 6.95 -1.47
N VAL A 182 10.16 6.95 -2.61
CA VAL A 182 10.42 5.98 -3.68
C VAL A 182 11.79 6.25 -4.31
N ALA A 183 12.71 5.31 -4.10
CA ALA A 183 14.06 5.39 -4.64
C ALA A 183 14.18 4.74 -6.03
N TYR A 184 13.49 3.61 -6.22
CA TYR A 184 13.44 2.85 -7.46
C TYR A 184 12.09 2.13 -7.57
N ARG A 185 11.59 1.99 -8.81
CA ARG A 185 10.38 1.26 -9.15
C ARG A 185 10.65 0.46 -10.42
N GLU A 186 10.17 -0.76 -10.44
CA GLU A 186 10.20 -1.64 -11.61
C GLU A 186 8.79 -2.15 -11.88
N ASP A 187 8.25 -1.80 -13.05
CA ASP A 187 6.92 -2.23 -13.49
C ASP A 187 7.00 -3.62 -14.10
N TRP A 188 6.13 -4.52 -13.63
CA TRP A 188 5.99 -5.91 -14.06
C TRP A 188 4.63 -6.18 -14.70
N SER A 189 3.82 -5.14 -14.94
CA SER A 189 2.46 -5.25 -15.45
C SER A 189 2.40 -5.84 -16.86
N GLU A 190 3.48 -5.74 -17.63
CA GLU A 190 3.62 -6.40 -18.94
C GLU A 190 3.61 -7.94 -18.87
N LEU A 191 3.83 -8.52 -17.68
CA LEU A 191 3.84 -9.97 -17.44
C LEU A 191 2.47 -10.51 -17.04
N ILE A 192 1.45 -9.65 -16.91
CA ILE A 192 0.09 -10.06 -16.56
C ILE A 192 -0.51 -10.76 -17.79
N GLU A 193 -0.83 -12.04 -17.65
CA GLU A 193 -1.51 -12.79 -18.70
C GLU A 193 -2.93 -12.23 -18.90
N ILE A 194 -3.23 -11.82 -20.14
CA ILE A 194 -4.56 -11.35 -20.53
C ILE A 194 -5.43 -12.58 -20.81
N ASP A 195 -6.44 -12.83 -19.97
CA ASP A 195 -7.49 -13.79 -20.32
C ASP A 195 -8.46 -13.12 -21.33
N TYR A 196 -8.30 -13.48 -22.61
CA TYR A 196 -9.17 -12.97 -23.67
C TYR A 196 -10.63 -13.46 -23.56
N ASN A 197 -10.91 -14.47 -22.74
CA ASN A 197 -12.29 -14.91 -22.50
C ASN A 197 -13.08 -13.96 -21.59
N ASP A 198 -12.39 -13.09 -20.84
CA ASP A 198 -12.99 -12.09 -19.95
C ASP A 198 -13.46 -10.82 -20.70
N LEU A 199 -13.10 -10.67 -21.98
CA LEU A 199 -13.54 -9.56 -22.83
C LEU A 199 -15.02 -9.67 -23.24
N SER A 200 -15.69 -10.80 -23.01
CA SER A 200 -17.10 -10.99 -23.38
C SER A 200 -18.09 -10.30 -22.43
N TYR A 201 -17.63 -9.77 -21.29
CA TYR A 201 -18.48 -9.10 -20.31
C TYR A 201 -18.49 -7.57 -20.40
N LEU A 202 -17.59 -6.96 -21.19
CA LEU A 202 -17.50 -5.50 -21.34
C LEU A 202 -18.53 -4.89 -22.32
N GLU A 203 -19.41 -5.70 -22.93
CA GLU A 203 -20.45 -5.22 -23.85
C GLU A 203 -21.87 -5.21 -23.26
N LEU A 204 -22.06 -5.41 -21.94
CA LEU A 204 -23.40 -5.48 -21.32
C LEU A 204 -23.68 -4.53 -20.15
N GLU A 205 -22.86 -3.51 -19.92
CA GLU A 205 -23.20 -2.41 -19.00
C GLU A 205 -23.38 -1.10 -19.75
N ASP A 206 -24.34 -1.10 -20.69
CA ASP A 206 -25.08 0.10 -21.08
C ASP A 206 -26.57 -0.30 -21.06
N GLU A 207 -27.40 0.54 -20.44
CA GLU A 207 -28.85 0.37 -20.17
C GLU A 207 -29.23 -0.36 -18.86
N ASN A 208 -29.07 0.32 -17.72
CA ASN A 208 -30.20 0.80 -16.89
C ASN A 208 -29.71 1.19 -15.49
N ASP A 209 -29.31 2.46 -15.34
CA ASP A 209 -29.42 3.18 -14.07
C ASP A 209 -29.99 4.56 -14.39
N SER A 210 -31.26 4.59 -14.80
CA SER A 210 -32.11 5.76 -14.60
C SER A 210 -32.82 5.61 -13.25
N ASP A 211 -32.06 5.67 -12.17
CA ASP A 211 -32.63 5.95 -10.87
C ASP A 211 -32.43 7.44 -10.59
N ASP A 212 -33.53 8.17 -10.71
CA ASP A 212 -33.69 9.54 -10.25
C ASP A 212 -32.99 9.70 -8.89
N LEU A 213 -31.91 10.48 -8.86
CA LEU A 213 -31.32 10.96 -7.62
C LEU A 213 -32.32 11.89 -6.95
N GLU A 214 -33.19 11.34 -6.10
CA GLU A 214 -34.06 12.10 -5.22
C GLU A 214 -33.17 12.73 -4.13
N ILE A 215 -32.67 13.93 -4.42
CA ILE A 215 -31.88 14.74 -3.47
C ILE A 215 -32.81 15.16 -2.32
N THR A 216 -32.84 14.35 -1.26
CA THR A 216 -33.51 14.74 -0.02
C THR A 216 -32.58 15.64 0.78
N ILE A 217 -32.76 16.96 0.63
CA ILE A 217 -32.12 17.97 1.47
C ILE A 217 -32.65 17.80 2.90
N LYS A 218 -31.80 17.42 3.86
CA LYS A 218 -32.15 17.42 5.29
C LYS A 218 -32.47 18.86 5.72
N PRO A 219 -33.69 19.19 6.17
CA PRO A 219 -33.98 20.49 6.72
C PRO A 219 -33.55 20.48 8.20
N ASN A 220 -32.44 21.15 8.51
CA ASN A 220 -32.21 21.85 9.78
C ASN A 220 -30.79 22.44 9.81
N VAL A 221 -30.59 23.49 9.02
CA VAL A 221 -29.67 24.56 9.40
C VAL A 221 -30.56 25.68 9.90
N SER A 222 -30.57 25.89 11.22
CA SER A 222 -31.22 27.05 11.83
C SER A 222 -30.54 28.31 11.30
N ARG A 223 -31.24 29.04 10.43
CA ARG A 223 -30.94 30.42 10.08
C ARG A 223 -31.18 31.27 11.32
N ASN A 224 -30.14 31.92 11.84
CA ASN A 224 -30.32 33.14 12.60
C ASN A 224 -30.18 34.30 11.61
N ASP A 225 -31.35 34.78 11.19
CA ASP A 225 -31.78 36.15 10.94
C ASP A 225 -30.81 37.19 10.36
N ASP A 226 -31.29 37.75 9.23
CA ASP A 226 -31.25 39.16 8.85
C ASP A 226 -29.87 39.82 8.67
N ILE A 227 -29.32 39.66 7.47
CA ILE A 227 -28.42 40.64 6.89
C ILE A 227 -29.22 41.40 5.82
N THR A 228 -29.74 42.58 6.18
CA THR A 228 -30.18 43.58 5.20
C THR A 228 -28.96 44.14 4.48
N GLU A 229 -29.02 44.13 3.16
CA GLU A 229 -28.06 44.79 2.28
C GLU A 229 -28.14 46.31 2.51
N GLU A 230 -27.21 46.87 3.28
CA GLU A 230 -26.74 48.23 3.07
C GLU A 230 -25.35 48.41 3.70
N GLU A 231 -24.42 48.75 2.81
CA GLU A 231 -23.31 49.65 3.06
C GLU A 231 -21.95 49.18 3.64
N ILE A 232 -20.99 49.11 2.70
CA ILE A 232 -19.80 49.99 2.63
C ILE A 232 -18.50 49.56 3.38
N THR A 233 -17.67 48.89 2.59
CA THR A 233 -16.21 49.12 2.34
C THR A 233 -15.13 48.73 3.36
N PRO A 234 -13.93 48.34 2.85
CA PRO A 234 -12.86 47.76 3.66
C PRO A 234 -11.96 48.84 4.28
N LYS A 235 -11.51 48.64 5.53
CA LYS A 235 -10.45 49.45 6.13
C LYS A 235 -9.16 48.66 6.35
N VAL A 236 -8.14 49.16 5.66
CA VAL A 236 -6.73 48.77 5.62
C VAL A 236 -6.02 49.00 6.96
N MET A 237 -4.99 48.18 7.22
CA MET A 237 -4.00 48.26 8.31
C MET A 237 -3.44 49.68 8.59
N LYS A 238 -3.17 50.01 9.86
CA LYS A 238 -1.81 50.11 10.46
C LYS A 238 -1.78 50.85 11.81
N LYS A 239 -0.87 50.35 12.69
CA LYS A 239 -0.05 51.03 13.72
C LYS A 239 -0.81 51.62 14.93
N SER A 240 -0.28 51.79 16.14
CA SER A 240 0.97 51.44 16.84
C SER A 240 0.90 52.17 18.20
N ASN A 241 1.34 51.49 19.27
CA ASN A 241 1.96 52.01 20.50
C ASN A 241 1.14 52.73 21.60
N ARG A 242 1.43 52.25 22.84
CA ARG A 242 1.73 52.98 24.12
C ARG A 242 0.62 53.88 24.69
N SER A 243 0.41 54.04 26.00
CA SER A 243 1.11 53.70 27.24
C SER A 243 0.13 53.91 28.42
N GLN A 244 0.41 53.24 29.54
CA GLN A 244 0.28 53.68 30.94
C GLN A 244 -0.99 54.41 31.41
N THR A 245 -1.62 53.88 32.45
CA THR A 245 -1.54 54.47 33.80
C THR A 245 -1.72 53.38 34.84
#